data_AF-A0A7C4MC91-F1
#
_entry.id   AF-A0A7C4MC91-F1
#
_cell.length_a   1.000
_cell.length_b   1.000
_cell.length_c   1.000
_cell.angle_alpha   90.00
_cell.angle_beta   90.00
_cell.angle_gamma   90.00
#
_symmetry.space_group_name_H-M   'P 1'
#
loop_
_entity.id
_entity.type
_entity.pdbx_description
1 polymer ?
#
loop_
_entity_poly.entity_id
_entity_poly.type
_entity_poly.pdbx_seq_one_letter_code
_entity_poly.pdbx_strand_id
1 'polypeptide(L)' 'MVKAVAASRGTTISSHGELFSFVRKLGEEEREPELRRLFSVASTLHQNFYENWLHEDVIKEYSEDVKQLINELKKLIK' A
#
# COMPACT_ATOMS: atom_id res chain seq x y z
N MET A 1 -2.33 -6.06 -3.82
CA MET A 1 -1.01 -5.98 -4.49
C MET A 1 0.18 -6.22 -3.58
N VAL A 2 0.31 -5.58 -2.41
CA VAL A 2 1.48 -5.79 -1.51
C VAL A 2 1.75 -7.26 -1.22
N LYS A 3 0.71 -8.05 -0.86
CA LYS A 3 0.84 -9.50 -0.66
C LYS A 3 1.30 -10.26 -1.91
N ALA A 4 0.96 -9.79 -3.11
CA ALA A 4 1.41 -10.42 -4.35
C ALA A 4 2.90 -10.17 -4.60
N VAL A 5 3.39 -8.94 -4.34
CA VAL A 5 4.84 -8.64 -4.37
C VAL A 5 5.59 -9.44 -3.31
N ALA A 6 5.03 -9.58 -2.11
CA ALA A 6 5.62 -10.41 -1.07
C ALA A 6 5.72 -11.88 -1.50
N ALA A 7 4.63 -12.42 -2.06
CA ALA A 7 4.59 -13.79 -2.56
C ALA A 7 5.57 -14.02 -3.71
N SER A 8 5.70 -13.08 -4.65
CA SER A 8 6.69 -13.18 -5.75
C SER A 8 8.14 -13.13 -5.24
N ARG A 9 8.36 -12.67 -4.01
CA ARG A 9 9.64 -12.69 -3.28
C ARG A 9 9.73 -13.82 -2.25
N GLY A 10 8.83 -14.82 -2.30
CA GLY A 10 8.84 -15.97 -1.39
C GLY A 10 8.48 -15.64 0.06
N THR A 11 7.83 -14.50 0.32
CA THR A 11 7.43 -14.05 1.66
C THR A 11 5.91 -14.11 1.83
N THR A 12 5.44 -14.69 2.93
CA THR A 12 4.01 -14.70 3.30
C THR A 12 3.73 -13.59 4.30
N ILE A 13 2.60 -12.89 4.12
CA ILE A 13 2.13 -11.83 5.03
C ILE A 13 0.76 -12.20 5.59
N SER A 14 0.68 -12.28 6.91
CA SER A 14 -0.46 -12.76 7.70
C SER A 14 -1.13 -11.67 8.54
N SER A 15 -0.45 -10.54 8.82
CA SER A 15 -0.98 -9.47 9.67
C SER A 15 -0.84 -8.06 9.08
N HIS A 16 -1.56 -7.10 9.65
CA HIS A 16 -1.39 -5.67 9.33
C HIS A 16 0.03 -5.19 9.65
N GLY A 17 0.57 -5.55 10.83
CA GLY A 17 1.93 -5.17 11.21
C GLY A 17 2.99 -5.70 10.24
N GLU A 18 2.80 -6.91 9.71
CA GLU A 18 3.66 -7.47 8.67
C GLU A 18 3.52 -6.74 7.32
N LEU A 19 2.32 -6.31 6.93
CA LEU A 19 2.13 -5.46 5.74
C LEU A 19 2.95 -4.17 5.85
N PHE A 20 2.82 -3.44 6.96
CA PHE A 20 3.55 -2.19 7.19
C PHE A 20 5.07 -2.43 7.23
N SER A 21 5.50 -3.49 7.92
CA SER A 21 6.93 -3.85 8.00
C SER A 21 7.50 -4.19 6.63
N PHE A 22 6.74 -4.93 5.81
CA PHE A 22 7.14 -5.30 4.45
C PHE A 22 7.25 -4.07 3.55
N VAL A 23 6.22 -3.20 3.51
CA VAL A 23 6.25 -2.01 2.65
C VAL A 23 7.36 -1.04 3.06
N ARG A 24 7.66 -0.92 4.37
CA ARG A 24 8.81 -0.13 4.84
C ARG A 24 10.12 -0.65 4.23
N LYS A 25 10.39 -1.95 4.36
CA LYS A 25 11.60 -2.59 3.80
C LYS A 25 11.64 -2.46 2.28
N LEU A 26 10.49 -2.69 1.62
CA LEU A 26 10.38 -2.58 0.17
C LEU A 26 10.76 -1.17 -0.32
N GLY A 27 10.26 -0.11 0.33
CA GLY A 27 10.63 1.26 -0.01
C GLY A 27 12.12 1.57 0.22
N GLU A 28 12.76 0.95 1.20
CA GLU A 28 14.21 1.05 1.42
C GLU A 28 15.01 0.34 0.32
N GLU A 29 14.61 -0.89 -0.04
CA GLU A 29 15.25 -1.72 -1.06
C GLU A 29 15.16 -1.08 -2.46
N GLU A 30 13.98 -0.61 -2.84
CA GLU A 30 13.74 0.04 -4.14
C GLU A 30 14.18 1.52 -4.17
N ARG A 31 14.66 2.05 -3.04
CA ARG A 31 14.95 3.48 -2.84
C ARG A 31 13.78 4.39 -3.19
N GLU A 32 12.56 3.89 -2.96
CA GLU A 32 11.32 4.56 -3.28
C GLU A 32 10.49 4.78 -2.00
N PRO A 33 10.75 5.89 -1.27
CA PRO A 33 10.03 6.19 -0.03
C PRO A 33 8.54 6.45 -0.26
N GLU A 34 8.13 6.77 -1.49
CA GLU A 34 6.73 7.05 -1.83
C GLU A 34 5.85 5.80 -1.70
N LEU A 35 6.40 4.59 -1.88
CA LEU A 35 5.66 3.33 -1.65
C LEU A 35 5.05 3.27 -0.24
N ARG A 36 5.80 3.74 0.77
CA ARG A 36 5.32 3.76 2.15
C ARG A 36 4.24 4.81 2.36
N ARG A 37 4.37 5.99 1.73
CA ARG A 37 3.37 7.06 1.86
C ARG A 37 2.04 6.67 1.21
N LEU A 38 2.09 6.18 -0.03
CA LEU A 38 0.90 5.72 -0.74
C LEU A 38 0.23 4.54 -0.03
N PHE A 39 1.00 3.63 0.58
CA PHE A 39 0.42 2.55 1.40
C PHE A 39 -0.25 3.06 2.68
N SER A 40 0.28 4.12 3.31
CA SER A 40 -0.40 4.78 4.42
C SER A 40 -1.74 5.37 3.98
N VAL A 41 -1.81 6.00 2.81
CA VAL A 41 -3.07 6.49 2.22
C VAL A 41 -4.08 5.36 2.01
N ALA A 42 -3.63 4.23 1.44
CA ALA A 42 -4.47 3.04 1.29
C ALA A 42 -4.98 2.51 2.65
N SER A 43 -4.14 2.56 3.68
CA SER A 43 -4.50 2.15 5.05
C SER A 43 -5.51 3.10 5.69
N THR A 44 -5.40 4.40 5.42
CA THR A 44 -6.39 5.40 5.83
C THR A 44 -7.75 5.16 5.18
N LEU A 45 -7.80 4.82 3.89
CA LEU A 45 -9.05 4.43 3.23
C LEU A 45 -9.65 3.14 3.81
N HIS A 46 -8.81 2.15 4.11
CA HIS A 46 -9.25 0.92 4.76
C HIS A 46 -9.85 1.19 6.15
N GLN A 47 -9.23 2.06 6.96
CA GLN A 47 -9.80 2.47 8.24
C GLN A 47 -11.09 3.28 8.04
N ASN A 48 -11.12 4.20 7.08
CA ASN A 48 -12.31 4.99 6.75
C ASN A 48 -13.52 4.14 6.39
N PHE A 49 -13.35 2.93 5.86
CA PHE A 49 -14.48 2.02 5.64
C PHE A 49 -15.27 1.71 6.92
N TYR A 50 -14.60 1.66 8.07
CA TYR A 50 -15.23 1.43 9.38
C TYR A 50 -15.63 2.73 10.07
N GLU A 51 -14.81 3.77 9.96
CA GLU A 51 -15.00 5.04 10.68
C GLU A 51 -15.93 6.02 9.95
N ASN A 52 -16.00 5.93 8.62
CA ASN A 52 -16.81 6.76 7.71
C ASN A 52 -16.71 8.29 7.98
N TRP A 53 -15.48 8.75 8.19
CA TRP A 53 -15.13 10.12 8.60
C TRP A 53 -14.54 11.01 7.49
N LEU A 54 -14.13 10.44 6.36
CA LEU A 54 -13.60 11.21 5.23
C LEU A 54 -14.71 11.73 4.33
N HIS A 55 -14.50 12.92 3.78
CA HIS A 55 -15.36 13.46 2.72
C HIS A 55 -15.15 12.73 1.38
N GLU A 56 -16.18 12.74 0.53
CA GLU A 56 -16.18 12.05 -0.76
C GLU A 56 -15.05 12.50 -1.70
N ASP A 57 -14.73 13.79 -1.72
CA ASP A 57 -13.64 14.35 -2.50
C ASP A 57 -12.27 13.78 -2.08
N VAL A 58 -12.01 13.69 -0.78
CA VAL A 58 -10.80 13.07 -0.23
C VAL A 58 -10.75 11.57 -0.56
N ILE A 59 -11.90 10.88 -0.50
CA ILE A 59 -11.97 9.46 -0.89
C ILE A 59 -11.58 9.28 -2.36
N LYS A 60 -12.05 10.16 -3.25
CA LYS A 60 -11.71 10.13 -4.68
C LYS A 60 -10.23 10.40 -4.91
N GLU A 61 -9.67 11.42 -4.26
CA GLU A 61 -8.23 11.74 -4.34
C GLU A 61 -7.37 10.55 -3.89
N TYR A 62 -7.61 10.03 -2.69
CA TYR A 62 -6.85 8.89 -2.17
C TYR A 62 -7.05 7.61 -2.97
N SER A 63 -8.17 7.47 -3.69
CA SER A 63 -8.35 6.34 -4.62
C SER A 63 -7.40 6.42 -5.82
N GLU A 64 -7.04 7.61 -6.28
CA GLU A 64 -6.02 7.78 -7.31
C GLU A 64 -4.62 7.43 -6.78
N ASP A 65 -4.30 7.80 -5.54
CA ASP A 65 -3.05 7.40 -4.87
C ASP A 65 -2.93 5.88 -4.76
N VAL A 66 -4.03 5.18 -4.45
CA VAL A 66 -4.05 3.71 -4.45
C VAL A 66 -3.78 3.14 -5.84
N LYS A 67 -4.28 3.75 -6.92
CA LYS A 67 -3.94 3.32 -8.29
C LYS A 67 -2.46 3.54 -8.59
N GLN A 68 -1.88 4.66 -8.16
CA GLN A 68 -0.45 4.90 -8.28
C GLN A 68 0.35 3.82 -7.54
N LEU A 69 -0.01 3.50 -6.29
CA LEU A 69 0.62 2.41 -5.52
C LEU A 69 0.56 1.08 -6.26
N ILE A 70 -0.61 0.73 -6.82
CA ILE A 70 -0.78 -0.51 -7.59
C ILE A 70 0.15 -0.53 -8.80
N ASN A 71 0.28 0.59 -9.52
CA ASN A 71 1.15 0.67 -10.69
C ASN A 71 2.62 0.51 -10.32
N GLU A 72 3.09 1.14 -9.25
CA GLU A 72 4.46 0.95 -8.77
C GLU A 72 4.71 -0.50 -8.34
N LEU A 73 3.80 -1.09 -7.56
CA LEU A 73 3.94 -2.48 -7.11
C LEU A 73 3.90 -3.49 -8.26
N LYS A 74 3.14 -3.23 -9.33
CA LYS A 74 3.10 -4.11 -10.52
C LYS A 74 4.45 -4.20 -11.21
N LYS A 75 5.25 -3.12 -11.23
CA LYS A 75 6.60 -3.12 -11.82
C LYS A 75 7.57 -4.08 -11.08
N LEU A 76 7.25 -4.43 -9.84
CA LEU A 76 8.09 -5.26 -8.98
C LEU A 76 7.75 -6.76 -9.04
N ILE A 77 6.68 -7.13 -9.76
CA ILE A 77 6.28 -8.52 -9.97
C ILE A 77 6.77 -8.94 -11.35
N LYS A 78 7.57 -10.00 -11.40
CA LYS A 78 8.06 -10.63 -12.63
C LYS A 78 7.15 -11.77 -13.06
#